data_AF-X7ZM91-F1
#
_entry.id   AF-X7ZM91-F1
#
_cell.length_a   1.000
_cell.length_b   1.000
_cell.length_c   1.000
_cell.angle_alpha   90.00
_cell.angle_beta   90.00
_cell.angle_gamma   90.00
#
_symmetry.space_group_name_H-M   'P 1'
#
loop_
_entity.id
_entity.type
_entity.pdbx_description
1 polymer ?
#
loop_
_entity_poly.entity_id
_entity_poly.type
_entity_poly.pdbx_seq_one_letter_code
_entity_poly.pdbx_strand_id
1 'polypeptide(L)'
;MPRRTDLRHVLVIGSGPIVIGQACEFDYSGTQACRVLKAEGLQVSLVNSNPATIMTDPEFADYTYVEPITAASWNALSPNKPSVATRSTRCWPLWAGRPR
;
A
#
# COMPACT_ATOMS: atom_id res chain seq x y z
N MET A 1 4.46 11.09 17.10
CA MET A 1 3.44 10.25 17.75
C MET A 1 3.92 8.80 17.69
N PRO A 2 3.64 7.98 18.71
CA PRO A 2 3.98 6.56 18.68
C PRO A 2 3.10 5.80 17.68
N ARG A 3 3.60 4.66 17.20
CA ARG A 3 2.92 3.78 16.26
C ARG A 3 1.63 3.20 16.88
N ARG A 4 0.58 3.11 16.07
CA ARG A 4 -0.66 2.40 16.42
C ARG A 4 -0.43 0.89 16.56
N THR A 5 -0.76 0.31 17.72
CA THR A 5 -0.59 -1.12 18.01
C THR A 5 -1.82 -1.96 17.68
N ASP A 6 -2.94 -1.33 17.35
CA ASP A 6 -4.19 -1.99 16.96
C ASP A 6 -4.21 -2.43 15.49
N LEU A 7 -3.28 -1.92 14.68
CA LEU A 7 -3.15 -2.26 13.26
C LEU A 7 -2.26 -3.48 13.10
N ARG A 8 -2.73 -4.46 12.31
CA ARG A 8 -1.95 -5.68 11.98
C ARG A 8 -1.75 -5.86 10.49
N HIS A 9 -2.66 -5.32 9.68
CA HIS A 9 -2.66 -5.47 8.24
C HIS A 9 -2.92 -4.13 7.56
N VAL A 10 -2.03 -3.73 6.64
CA VAL A 10 -2.12 -2.49 5.88
C VAL A 10 -2.25 -2.80 4.40
N LEU A 11 -3.19 -2.12 3.72
CA LEU A 11 -3.23 -2.05 2.27
C LEU A 11 -2.48 -0.81 1.79
N VAL A 12 -1.44 -1.01 0.98
CA VAL A 12 -0.81 0.05 0.20
C VAL A 12 -1.56 0.15 -1.14
N ILE A 13 -1.92 1.37 -1.53
CA ILE A 13 -2.55 1.65 -2.83
C ILE A 13 -1.53 2.37 -3.68
N GLY A 14 -1.09 1.73 -4.77
CA GLY A 14 -0.20 2.29 -5.77
C GLY A 14 -0.81 3.46 -6.53
N SER A 15 -0.02 4.08 -7.41
CA SER A 15 -0.47 5.20 -8.24
C SER A 15 -1.18 4.76 -9.53
N GLY A 16 -0.99 3.50 -9.95
CA GLY A 16 -1.38 3.03 -11.27
C GLY A 16 -0.32 3.36 -12.33
N PRO A 17 -0.70 3.41 -13.62
CA PRO A 17 0.23 3.68 -14.72
C PRO A 17 0.90 5.05 -14.59
N ILE A 18 2.10 5.15 -15.14
CA ILE A 18 2.84 6.40 -15.22
C ILE A 18 2.11 7.35 -16.19
N VAL A 19 1.82 8.56 -15.71
CA VAL A 19 1.26 9.66 -16.51
C VAL A 19 2.02 10.95 -16.22
N ILE A 20 1.90 11.95 -17.10
CA ILE A 20 2.53 13.26 -16.86
C ILE A 20 1.99 13.85 -15.55
N GLY A 21 2.89 14.22 -14.63
CA GLY A 21 2.54 14.71 -13.30
C GLY A 21 2.25 13.60 -12.27
N GLN A 22 2.32 12.32 -12.65
CA GLN A 22 2.28 11.20 -11.72
C GLN A 22 3.14 10.04 -12.22
N ALA A 23 4.41 10.00 -11.80
CA ALA A 23 5.41 9.10 -12.38
C ALA A 23 6.11 8.23 -11.34
N CYS A 24 7.39 7.94 -11.59
CA CYS A 24 8.18 6.94 -10.88
C CYS A 24 8.42 7.26 -9.40
N GLU A 25 8.19 8.51 -8.96
CA GLU A 25 8.27 8.92 -7.57
C GLU A 25 7.35 8.09 -6.66
N PHE A 26 6.26 7.56 -7.20
CA PHE A 26 5.29 6.75 -6.45
C PHE A 26 5.65 5.28 -6.37
N ASP A 27 6.41 4.77 -7.33
CA ASP A 27 7.02 3.44 -7.20
C ASP A 27 8.09 3.47 -6.10
N TYR A 28 8.97 4.47 -6.14
CA TYR A 28 9.98 4.67 -5.11
C TYR A 28 9.34 4.81 -3.71
N SER A 29 8.37 5.72 -3.57
CA SER A 29 7.70 5.96 -2.28
C SER A 29 6.89 4.75 -1.80
N GLY A 30 6.20 4.05 -2.72
CA GLY A 30 5.45 2.83 -2.42
C GLY A 30 6.35 1.69 -1.98
N THR A 31 7.49 1.48 -2.65
CA THR A 31 8.50 0.49 -2.28
C THR A 31 9.04 0.75 -0.87
N GLN A 32 9.39 1.99 -0.56
CA GLN A 32 9.86 2.36 0.78
C GLN A 32 8.78 2.14 1.85
N ALA A 33 7.52 2.49 1.54
CA ALA A 33 6.39 2.24 2.44
C ALA A 33 6.27 0.74 2.75
N CYS A 34 6.22 -0.11 1.73
CA CYS A 34 6.15 -1.56 1.88
C CYS A 34 7.28 -2.11 2.76
N ARG A 35 8.53 -1.70 2.52
CA ARG A 35 9.70 -2.11 3.32
C ARG A 35 9.57 -1.75 4.79
N VAL A 36 9.21 -0.50 5.08
CA VAL A 36 9.07 -0.02 6.47
C VAL A 36 7.95 -0.76 7.18
N LEU A 37 6.81 -0.97 6.52
CA LEU A 37 5.67 -1.67 7.12
C LEU A 37 5.98 -3.13 7.44
N LYS A 38 6.69 -3.83 6.54
CA LYS A 38 7.13 -5.20 6.80
C LYS A 38 8.19 -5.26 7.90
N ALA A 39 9.14 -4.33 7.93
CA ALA A 39 10.15 -4.25 8.99
C ALA A 39 9.53 -3.99 10.38
N GLU A 40 8.39 -3.30 10.40
CA GLU A 40 7.56 -3.06 11.57
C GLU A 40 6.69 -4.28 11.96
N GLY A 41 6.77 -5.39 11.22
CA GLY A 41 6.02 -6.61 11.49
C GLY A 41 4.52 -6.51 11.16
N LEU A 42 4.13 -5.56 10.30
CA LEU A 42 2.77 -5.49 9.77
C LEU A 42 2.66 -6.37 8.53
N GLN A 43 1.51 -7.03 8.39
CA GLN A 43 1.12 -7.64 7.14
C GLN A 43 0.84 -6.53 6.11
N VAL A 44 1.32 -6.69 4.90
CA VAL A 44 1.20 -5.71 3.81
C VAL A 44 0.53 -6.36 2.61
N SER A 45 -0.61 -5.81 2.23
CA SER A 45 -1.18 -6.04 0.89
C SER A 45 -0.89 -4.82 0.03
N LEU A 46 -0.64 -5.03 -1.26
CA LEU A 46 -0.45 -3.97 -2.24
C LEU A 46 -1.40 -4.14 -3.41
N VAL A 47 -2.06 -3.06 -3.83
CA VAL A 47 -2.74 -3.00 -5.14
C VAL A 47 -2.10 -1.94 -6.03
N ASN A 48 -1.68 -2.32 -7.23
CA ASN A 48 -1.19 -1.38 -8.24
C ASN A 48 -1.40 -1.96 -9.63
N SER A 49 -2.04 -1.21 -10.54
CA SER A 49 -2.30 -1.71 -11.90
C SER A 49 -1.10 -1.62 -12.83
N ASN A 50 0.00 -0.97 -12.43
CA ASN A 50 1.21 -0.89 -13.23
C ASN A 50 2.15 -2.06 -12.90
N PRO A 51 2.36 -3.03 -13.82
CA PRO A 51 3.25 -4.16 -13.58
C PRO A 51 4.74 -3.77 -13.64
N ALA A 52 5.08 -2.62 -14.22
CA ALA A 52 6.46 -2.16 -14.38
C ALA A 52 6.90 -1.31 -13.18
N THR A 53 6.72 -1.83 -11.96
CA THR A 53 7.10 -1.15 -10.71
C THR A 53 7.80 -2.11 -9.75
N ILE A 54 8.81 -1.64 -9.03
CA ILE A 54 9.51 -2.44 -8.02
C ILE A 54 8.58 -2.80 -6.86
N MET A 55 7.67 -1.89 -6.48
CA MET A 55 6.73 -2.16 -5.39
C MET A 55 5.83 -3.38 -5.66
N THR A 56 5.59 -3.73 -6.93
CA THR A 56 4.81 -4.92 -7.32
C THR A 56 5.62 -6.21 -7.38
N ASP A 57 6.93 -6.18 -7.10
CA ASP A 57 7.70 -7.41 -6.99
C ASP A 57 7.22 -8.23 -5.77
N PRO A 58 7.18 -9.57 -5.87
CA PRO A 58 6.61 -10.43 -4.83
C PRO A 58 7.24 -10.31 -3.44
N GLU A 59 8.46 -9.75 -3.34
CA GLU A 59 9.16 -9.62 -2.06
C GLU A 59 8.67 -8.44 -1.19
N PHE A 60 8.09 -7.41 -1.81
CA PHE A 60 7.76 -6.16 -1.12
C PHE A 60 6.42 -6.18 -0.37
N ALA A 61 5.48 -7.03 -0.73
CA ALA A 61 4.22 -7.20 -0.03
C ALA A 61 3.97 -8.69 0.26
N ASP A 62 3.11 -9.00 1.23
CA ASP A 62 2.67 -10.37 1.49
C ASP A 62 1.62 -10.81 0.45
N TYR A 63 0.82 -9.85 -0.02
CA TYR A 63 -0.13 -10.05 -1.11
C TYR A 63 -0.02 -8.89 -2.10
N THR A 64 0.34 -9.20 -3.35
CA THR A 64 0.42 -8.21 -4.43
C THR A 64 -0.69 -8.44 -5.45
N TYR A 65 -1.47 -7.40 -5.71
CA TYR A 65 -2.58 -7.39 -6.65
C TYR A 65 -2.26 -6.45 -7.81
N VAL A 66 -1.94 -7.03 -8.97
CA VAL A 66 -1.74 -6.27 -10.21
C VAL A 66 -3.09 -6.12 -10.92
N GLU A 67 -3.94 -5.27 -10.35
CA GLU A 67 -5.34 -5.11 -10.72
C GLU A 67 -5.70 -3.64 -10.88
N PRO A 68 -6.76 -3.28 -11.64
CA PRO A 68 -7.26 -1.92 -11.71
C PRO A 68 -7.52 -1.32 -10.33
N ILE A 69 -7.15 -0.06 -10.10
CA ILE A 69 -7.33 0.60 -8.80
C ILE A 69 -8.77 1.13 -8.69
N THR A 70 -9.72 0.24 -8.46
CA THR A 70 -11.16 0.56 -8.40
C THR A 70 -11.80 0.02 -7.13
N ALA A 71 -12.99 0.54 -6.78
CA ALA A 71 -13.77 0.01 -5.66
C ALA A 71 -14.18 -1.45 -5.89
N ALA A 72 -14.32 -1.91 -7.13
CA ALA A 72 -14.64 -3.32 -7.42
C ALA A 72 -13.49 -4.26 -7.02
N SER A 73 -12.24 -3.81 -7.20
CA SER A 73 -11.04 -4.56 -6.81
C SER A 73 -10.95 -4.77 -5.30
N TRP A 74 -11.71 -4.03 -4.50
CA TRP A 74 -11.91 -4.30 -3.07
C TRP A 74 -12.48 -5.70 -2.82
N ASN A 75 -13.36 -6.19 -3.70
CA ASN A 75 -13.94 -7.52 -3.56
C ASN A 75 -12.87 -8.61 -3.72
N ALA A 76 -11.85 -8.38 -4.54
CA ALA A 76 -10.71 -9.29 -4.68
C ALA A 76 -9.85 -9.39 -3.39
N LEU A 77 -9.88 -8.34 -2.55
CA LEU A 77 -9.22 -8.31 -1.24
C LEU A 77 -10.02 -8.99 -0.12
N SER A 78 -11.24 -9.49 -0.40
CA SER A 78 -12.13 -10.08 0.61
C SER A 78 -11.51 -11.16 1.52
N PRO A 79 -10.66 -12.09 1.03
CA PRO A 79 -10.01 -13.06 1.92
C PRO A 79 -8.93 -12.42 2.83
N ASN A 80 -8.41 -11.26 2.47
CA ASN A 80 -7.29 -10.57 3.13
C ASN A 80 -7.67 -9.12 3.45
N LYS A 81 -8.78 -8.90 4.18
CA LYS A 81 -9.22 -7.53 4.48
C LYS A 81 -8.17 -6.79 5.33
N PRO A 82 -7.70 -5.60 4.89
CA PRO A 82 -6.75 -4.81 5.65
C PRO A 82 -7.43 -4.10 6.83
N SER A 83 -6.68 -3.84 7.90
CA SER A 83 -7.13 -3.00 9.02
C SER A 83 -7.25 -1.52 8.60
N VAL A 84 -6.44 -1.10 7.64
CA VAL A 84 -6.39 0.27 7.12
C VAL A 84 -5.77 0.29 5.72
N ALA A 85 -6.12 1.30 4.92
CA ALA A 85 -5.49 1.55 3.63
C ALA A 85 -4.70 2.87 3.64
N THR A 86 -3.58 2.89 2.93
CA THR A 86 -2.73 4.06 2.74
C THR A 86 -2.31 4.18 1.29
N ARG A 87 -2.16 5.41 0.76
CA ARG A 87 -1.65 5.62 -0.60
C ARG A 87 -0.12 5.55 -0.60
N SER A 88 0.48 5.10 -1.71
CA SER A 88 1.94 5.12 -1.91
C SER A 88 2.57 6.50 -1.70
N THR A 89 1.75 7.56 -1.75
CA THR A 89 2.15 8.96 -1.55
C THR A 89 2.15 9.41 -0.08
N ARG A 90 1.60 8.62 0.85
CA ARG A 90 1.50 8.98 2.27
C ARG A 90 1.65 7.75 3.15
N CYS A 91 2.68 7.71 4.00
CA CYS A 91 2.77 6.75 5.12
C CYS A 91 2.15 7.29 6.42
N TRP A 92 1.78 8.57 6.43
CA TRP A 92 1.28 9.30 7.60
C TRP A 92 0.02 8.71 8.29
N PRO A 93 -0.95 8.09 7.58
CA PRO A 93 -2.20 7.60 8.22
C PRO A 93 -1.99 6.53 9.30
N LEU A 94 -0.83 5.89 9.34
CA LEU A 94 -0.49 4.84 10.30
C LEU A 94 0.05 5.39 11.63
N TRP A 95 0.50 6.65 11.61
CA TRP A 95 1.10 7.35 12.74
C TRP A 95 0.21 8.49 13.26
N ALA A 96 -0.80 8.88 12.49
CA ALA A 96 -1.86 9.78 12.95
C ALA A 96 -3.00 8.96 13.57
N GLY A 97 -3.18 9.06 14.89
CA GLY A 97 -4.51 8.89 15.46
C GLY A 97 -5.43 9.87 14.73
N ARG A 98 -6.54 9.39 14.16
CA ARG A 98 -7.50 10.28 13.51
C ARG A 98 -7.86 11.41 14.50
N PRO A 99 -7.81 12.69 14.13
CA PRO A 99 -8.67 13.66 14.80
C PRO A 99 -10.10 13.14 14.58
N ARG A 100 -10.88 13.10 15.66
CA ARG A 100 -12.32 12.85 15.56
C ARG A 100 -12.96 13.85 14.62
#